data_AF-A0A2E6GTJ9-F1
#
_entry.id   AF-A0A2E6GTJ9-F1
#
_cell.length_a   1.000
_cell.length_b   1.000
_cell.length_c   1.000
_cell.angle_alpha   90.00
_cell.angle_beta   90.00
_cell.angle_gamma   90.00
#
_symmetry.space_group_name_H-M   'P 1'
#
loop_
_entity.id
_entity.type
_entity.pdbx_description
1 polymer ?
#
loop_
_entity_poly.entity_id
_entity_poly.type
_entity_poly.pdbx_seq_one_letter_code
_entity_poly.pdbx_strand_id
1 'polypeptide(L)' 'MKIKSVSDSFLALNKIKHWLEVGDFNRDSYMEIESTIEAVEDYMGIPLPAKLFIESKFCNN' A
#
# COMPACT_ATOMS: atom_id res chain seq x y z
N MET A 1 -5.17 -0.16 -9.55
CA MET A 1 -4.69 -1.47 -10.05
C MET A 1 -5.76 -2.52 -9.76
N LYS A 2 -5.83 -3.67 -10.46
CA LYS A 2 -6.74 -4.79 -10.08
C LYS A 2 -5.92 -6.07 -9.91
N ILE A 3 -6.00 -6.68 -8.73
CA ILE A 3 -5.34 -7.95 -8.40
C ILE A 3 -6.25 -9.09 -8.87
N LYS A 4 -5.75 -9.98 -9.73
CA LYS A 4 -6.52 -11.12 -10.26
C LYS A 4 -5.94 -12.48 -9.87
N SER A 5 -4.75 -12.48 -9.31
CA SER A 5 -4.00 -13.69 -8.96
C SER A 5 -3.19 -13.48 -7.69
N VAL A 6 -2.72 -14.59 -7.12
CA VAL A 6 -1.80 -14.57 -5.97
C VAL A 6 -0.46 -13.91 -6.34
N SER A 7 0.00 -14.05 -7.59
CA SER A 7 1.21 -13.36 -8.04
C SER A 7 1.05 -11.85 -8.07
N ASP A 8 -0.11 -11.35 -8.50
CA ASP A 8 -0.43 -9.92 -8.47
C ASP A 8 -0.46 -9.38 -7.04
N SER A 9 -0.98 -10.17 -6.08
CA SER A 9 -1.03 -9.76 -4.68
C SER A 9 0.36 -9.70 -4.06
N PHE A 10 1.26 -10.64 -4.38
CA PHE A 10 2.66 -10.56 -3.97
C PHE A 10 3.37 -9.34 -4.54
N LEU A 11 3.15 -9.00 -5.81
CA LEU A 11 3.72 -7.80 -6.43
C LEU A 11 3.21 -6.53 -5.76
N ALA A 12 1.91 -6.45 -5.48
CA ALA A 12 1.30 -5.31 -4.79
C ALA A 12 1.84 -5.13 -3.37
N LEU A 13 1.94 -6.23 -2.60
CA LEU A 13 2.52 -6.21 -1.25
C LEU A 13 4.01 -5.82 -1.27
N ASN A 14 4.77 -6.31 -2.26
CA ASN A 14 6.18 -5.94 -2.40
C ASN A 14 6.37 -4.46 -2.74
N LYS A 15 5.46 -3.87 -3.53
CA LYS A 15 5.47 -2.44 -3.81
C LYS A 15 5.22 -1.60 -2.55
N ILE A 16 4.24 -2.00 -1.73
CA ILE A 16 3.96 -1.34 -0.44
C ILE A 16 5.15 -1.48 0.51
N LYS A 17 5.75 -2.68 0.59
CA LYS A 17 6.96 -2.93 1.38
C LYS A 17 8.12 -2.04 0.94
N HIS A 18 8.38 -1.96 -0.36
CA HIS A 18 9.46 -1.13 -0.89
C HIS A 18 9.28 0.34 -0.55
N TRP A 19 8.05 0.86 -0.68
CA TRP A 19 7.73 2.23 -0.28
C TRP A 19 8.01 2.50 1.21
N LEU A 20 7.67 1.54 2.08
CA LEU A 20 7.99 1.60 3.51
C LEU A 20 9.51 1.60 3.79
N GLU A 21 10.28 0.86 2.99
CA GLU A 21 11.74 0.80 3.11
C GLU A 21 12.43 2.07 2.60
N VAL A 22 11.91 2.69 1.54
CA VAL A 22 12.41 3.98 1.02
C VAL A 22 12.24 5.09 2.06
N GLY A 23 11.09 5.09 2.77
CA GLY A 23 10.88 5.98 3.91
C GLY A 23 10.52 7.44 3.56
N ASP A 24 10.22 7.73 2.29
CA ASP A 24 9.78 9.05 1.84
C ASP A 24 8.25 9.19 1.94
N PHE A 25 7.77 9.68 3.08
CA PHE A 25 6.34 9.65 3.45
C PHE A 25 5.58 10.94 3.10
N ASN A 26 5.92 11.60 2.00
CA ASN A 26 5.17 12.76 1.52
C ASN A 26 3.89 12.35 0.75
N ARG A 27 3.01 13.33 0.46
CA ARG A 27 1.72 13.09 -0.21
C ARG A 27 1.86 12.49 -1.59
N ASP A 28 2.81 13.00 -2.37
CA ASP A 28 3.01 12.58 -3.76
C ASP A 28 3.46 11.11 -3.80
N SER A 29 4.40 10.77 -2.92
CA SER A 29 4.88 9.41 -2.68
C SER A 29 3.75 8.47 -2.23
N TYR A 30 2.87 8.91 -1.32
CA TYR A 30 1.71 8.11 -0.88
C TYR A 30 0.72 7.84 -2.03
N MET A 31 0.45 8.82 -2.89
CA MET A 31 -0.43 8.65 -4.06
C MET A 31 0.06 7.54 -5.01
N GLU A 32 1.37 7.25 -5.05
CA GLU A 32 1.91 6.15 -5.86
C GLU A 32 1.48 4.76 -5.36
N ILE A 33 1.21 4.62 -4.05
CA ILE A 33 0.84 3.35 -3.42
C ILE A 33 -0.61 3.28 -2.98
N GLU A 34 -1.34 4.39 -2.88
CA GLU A 34 -2.75 4.43 -2.46
C GLU A 34 -3.62 3.45 -3.27
N SER A 35 -3.56 3.55 -4.60
CA SER A 35 -4.29 2.62 -5.50
C SER A 35 -3.82 1.16 -5.44
N THR A 36 -2.66 0.91 -4.82
CA THR A 36 -2.12 -0.44 -4.57
C THR A 36 -2.67 -0.98 -3.25
N ILE A 37 -2.76 -0.15 -2.21
CA ILE A 37 -3.41 -0.49 -0.94
C ILE A 37 -4.88 -0.85 -1.19
N GLU A 38 -5.63 0.01 -1.89
CA GLU A 38 -7.04 -0.25 -2.21
C GLU A 38 -7.23 -1.57 -2.96
N ALA A 39 -6.37 -1.86 -3.93
CA ALA A 39 -6.43 -3.10 -4.69
C ALA A 39 -6.16 -4.33 -3.82
N VAL A 40 -5.26 -4.22 -2.84
CA VAL A 40 -4.97 -5.28 -1.87
C VAL A 40 -6.15 -5.49 -0.91
N GLU A 41 -6.78 -4.41 -0.45
CA GLU A 41 -7.97 -4.48 0.42
C GLU A 41 -9.16 -5.13 -0.30
N ASP A 42 -9.42 -4.73 -1.54
CA ASP A 42 -10.47 -5.29 -2.40
C ASP A 42 -10.25 -6.80 -2.63
N TYR A 43 -9.00 -7.20 -2.91
CA TYR A 43 -8.65 -8.61 -3.13
C TYR A 43 -8.76 -9.46 -1.86
N MET A 44 -8.30 -8.95 -0.72
CA MET A 44 -8.34 -9.69 0.55
C MET A 44 -9.74 -9.68 1.20
N GLY A 45 -10.61 -8.74 0.82
CA GLY A 45 -11.91 -8.53 1.44
C GLY A 45 -11.84 -7.98 2.87
N ILE A 46 -10.65 -7.55 3.31
CA ILE A 46 -10.40 -6.98 4.62
C ILE A 46 -9.44 -5.78 4.50
N PRO A 47 -9.48 -4.82 5.44
CA PRO A 47 -8.50 -3.74 5.47
C PRO A 47 -7.08 -4.26 5.60
N LEU A 48 -6.12 -3.57 4.97
CA LEU A 48 -4.71 -3.91 5.10
C LEU A 48 -4.29 -3.67 6.56
N PRO A 49 -3.79 -4.67 7.32
CA PRO A 49 -3.46 -4.48 8.74
C PRO A 49 -2.44 -3.36 8.99
N ALA A 50 -1.55 -3.13 8.03
CA ALA A 50 -0.54 -2.07 8.08
C ALA A 50 -1.07 -0.67 7.70
N LYS A 51 -2.33 -0.53 7.28
CA LYS A 51 -2.90 0.74 6.79
C LYS A 51 -2.78 1.87 7.81
N LEU A 52 -3.16 1.62 9.06
CA LEU A 52 -3.02 2.61 10.14
C LEU A 52 -1.58 3.06 10.33
N PHE A 53 -0.62 2.15 10.21
CA PHE A 53 0.79 2.49 10.28
C PHE A 53 1.22 3.36 9.10
N ILE A 54 0.86 2.96 7.87
CA ILE A 54 1.15 3.71 6.64
C ILE A 54 0.56 5.13 6.72
N GLU A 55 -0.72 5.25 7.08
CA GLU A 55 -1.41 6.54 7.21
C GLU A 55 -0.79 7.41 8.31
N SER A 56 -0.34 6.82 9.42
CA SER A 56 0.35 7.56 10.49
C SER A 56 1.71 8.14 10.08
N LYS A 57 2.37 7.54 9.08
CA LYS A 57 3.63 8.06 8.53
C LYS A 57 3.41 9.25 7.60
N PHE A 58 2.29 9.25 6.89
CA PHE A 58 1.87 10.35 6.04
C PHE A 58 1.30 11.54 6.82
N CYS A 59 0.40 11.30 7.79
CA CYS A 59 -0.29 12.38 8.52
C CYS A 59 0.58 13.15 9.53
N ASN A 60 1.79 12.67 9.85
CA ASN A 60 2.70 13.30 10.82
C ASN A 60 3.78 14.20 10.20
N ASN A 61 3.71 14.46 8.89
CA ASN A 61 4.52 15.47 8.19
C ASN A 61 3.67 16.70 7.85
#